data_AF-A0A8T5AD37-F1
#
_entry.id   AF-A0A8T5AD37-F1
#
_cell.length_a   1.000
_cell.length_b   1.000
_cell.length_c   1.000
_cell.angle_alpha   90.00
_cell.angle_beta   90.00
_cell.angle_gamma   90.00
#
_symmetry.space_group_name_H-M   'P 1'
#
loop_
_entity.id
_entity.type
_entity.pdbx_description
1 polymer ?
#
loop_
_entity_poly.entity_id
_entity_poly.type
_entity_poly.pdbx_seq_one_letter_code
_entity_poly.pdbx_strand_id
1 'polypeptide(L)'
;MNRRVVKKLLMMYIVFVLMVVTGIISLVSGIILWLSEEGRFREGLQHGRYVNNATEGSRNVVLRLGRGLWRDIHMYSSLACVGIVVVHILFNWRWITSATKAVLR
;
A
#
# COMPACT_ATOMS: atom_id res chain seq x y z
N MET A 1 -5.33 -3.87 -36.02
CA MET A 1 -5.22 -3.07 -34.77
C MET A 1 -3.81 -2.51 -34.64
N ASN A 2 -3.64 -1.20 -34.43
CA ASN A 2 -2.32 -0.53 -34.44
C ASN A 2 -1.47 -0.97 -33.24
N ARG A 3 -0.25 -1.48 -33.47
CA ARG A 3 0.66 -1.98 -32.42
C ARG A 3 0.95 -0.93 -31.33
N ARG A 4 0.94 0.37 -31.67
CA ARG A 4 1.11 1.45 -30.69
C ARG A 4 -0.04 1.55 -29.69
N VAL A 5 -1.28 1.31 -30.15
CA VAL A 5 -2.48 1.36 -29.31
C VAL A 5 -2.51 0.17 -28.36
N VAL A 6 -2.18 -1.03 -28.85
CA VAL A 6 -2.10 -2.25 -28.03
C VAL A 6 -1.06 -2.13 -26.92
N LYS A 7 0.14 -1.60 -27.23
CA LYS A 7 1.18 -1.38 -26.20
C LYS A 7 0.75 -0.39 -25.11
N LYS A 8 0.04 0.67 -25.49
CA LYS A 8 -0.49 1.66 -24.52
C LYS A 8 -1.56 1.04 -23.61
N LEU A 9 -2.50 0.29 -24.19
CA LEU A 9 -3.52 -0.43 -23.43
C LEU A 9 -2.91 -1.47 -22.49
N LEU A 10 -1.92 -2.23 -22.97
CA LEU A 10 -1.19 -3.20 -22.16
C LEU A 10 -0.52 -2.53 -20.96
N MET A 11 0.15 -1.38 -21.17
CA MET A 11 0.79 -0.64 -20.09
C MET A 11 -0.24 -0.16 -19.04
N MET A 12 -1.37 0.38 -19.49
CA MET A 12 -2.46 0.79 -18.60
C MET A 12 -3.02 -0.38 -17.79
N TYR A 13 -3.17 -1.54 -18.43
CA TYR A 13 -3.64 -2.76 -17.79
C TYR A 13 -2.62 -3.29 -16.76
N ILE A 14 -1.33 -3.30 -17.09
CA ILE A 14 -0.26 -3.70 -16.16
C ILE A 14 -0.25 -2.80 -14.92
N VAL A 15 -0.32 -1.47 -15.11
CA VAL A 15 -0.37 -0.52 -13.99
C VAL A 15 -1.58 -0.79 -13.09
N PHE A 16 -2.75 -1.08 -13.68
CA PHE A 16 -3.95 -1.44 -12.92
C PHE A 16 -3.76 -2.74 -12.12
N VAL A 17 -3.23 -3.80 -12.75
CA VAL A 17 -2.96 -5.08 -12.06
C VAL A 17 -1.98 -4.87 -10.90
N LEU A 18 -0.90 -4.11 -11.11
CA LEU A 18 0.07 -3.79 -10.05
C LEU A 18 -0.56 -3.00 -8.89
N MET A 19 -1.47 -2.07 -9.20
CA MET A 19 -2.21 -1.31 -8.20
C MET A 19 -3.08 -2.24 -7.34
N VAL A 20 -3.80 -3.17 -7.96
CA VAL A 20 -4.66 -4.13 -7.26
C VAL A 20 -3.82 -5.06 -6.39
N VAL A 21 -2.72 -5.58 -6.91
CA VAL A 21 -1.83 -6.49 -6.16
C VAL A 21 -1.21 -5.78 -4.94
N THR A 22 -0.65 -4.58 -5.13
CA THR A 22 -0.08 -3.81 -4.01
C THR A 22 -1.13 -3.38 -3.00
N GLY A 23 -2.34 -3.03 -3.46
CA GLY A 23 -3.50 -2.77 -2.61
C GLY A 23 -3.92 -3.98 -1.77
N ILE A 24 -3.98 -5.18 -2.35
CA ILE A 24 -4.30 -6.42 -1.62
C ILE A 24 -3.23 -6.72 -0.57
N ILE A 25 -1.94 -6.58 -0.91
CA ILE A 25 -0.84 -6.80 0.05
C ILE A 25 -0.93 -5.82 1.22
N SER A 26 -1.20 -4.53 0.95
CA SER A 26 -1.39 -3.51 1.98
C SER A 26 -2.61 -3.82 2.86
N LEU A 27 -3.74 -4.25 2.26
CA LEU A 27 -4.95 -4.62 2.99
C LEU A 27 -4.71 -5.82 3.91
N VAL A 28 -4.11 -6.90 3.40
CA VAL A 28 -3.84 -8.12 4.17
C VAL A 28 -2.86 -7.84 5.31
N SER A 29 -1.76 -7.14 5.03
CA SER A 29 -0.79 -6.76 6.06
C SER A 29 -1.41 -5.82 7.11
N GLY A 30 -2.30 -4.90 6.70
CA GLY A 30 -3.05 -4.03 7.61
C GLY A 30 -4.00 -4.80 8.52
N ILE A 31 -4.74 -5.78 7.99
CA ILE A 31 -5.61 -6.66 8.78
C ILE A 31 -4.78 -7.47 9.78
N ILE A 32 -3.65 -8.04 9.34
CA ILE A 32 -2.75 -8.81 10.21
C ILE A 32 -2.20 -7.94 11.33
N LEU A 33 -1.78 -6.71 11.01
CA LEU A 33 -1.33 -5.76 12.02
C LEU A 33 -2.45 -5.41 12.97
N TRP A 34 -3.64 -5.08 12.49
CA TRP A 34 -4.81 -4.77 13.31
C TRP A 34 -5.18 -5.93 14.26
N LEU A 35 -5.14 -7.18 13.80
CA LEU A 35 -5.33 -8.35 14.64
C LEU A 35 -4.19 -8.57 15.66
N SER A 36 -3.00 -8.03 15.39
CA SER A 36 -1.85 -8.09 16.31
C SER A 36 -1.84 -6.97 17.38
N GLU A 37 -2.78 -6.03 17.31
CA GLU A 37 -2.74 -4.76 18.06
C GLU A 37 -3.34 -4.79 19.47
N GLU A 38 -3.70 -5.94 20.04
CA GLU A 38 -4.08 -6.03 21.47
C GLU A 38 -3.01 -5.45 22.44
N GLY A 39 -1.78 -5.17 21.98
CA GLY A 39 -0.70 -4.52 22.76
C GLY A 39 -0.52 -3.00 22.60
N ARG A 40 -1.32 -2.30 21.77
CA ARG A 40 -1.00 -0.93 21.30
C ARG A 40 -1.08 0.21 22.31
N PHE A 41 -1.59 -0.03 23.52
CA PHE A 41 -1.64 1.04 24.53
C PHE A 41 -0.26 1.39 25.12
N ARG A 42 0.77 0.54 24.97
CA ARG A 42 2.09 0.76 25.61
C ARG A 42 3.19 1.31 24.69
N GLU A 43 3.06 1.20 23.37
CA GLU A 43 4.13 1.58 22.42
C GLU A 43 4.15 3.08 22.07
N GLY A 44 3.02 3.79 22.25
CA GLY A 44 2.91 5.24 21.94
C GLY A 44 3.60 6.17 22.93
N LEU A 45 3.90 5.71 24.15
CA LEU A 45 4.51 6.52 25.21
C LEU A 45 6.05 6.51 25.20
N GLN A 46 6.70 5.65 24.41
CA GLN A 46 8.17 5.50 24.42
C GLN A 46 8.91 6.28 23.33
N HIS A 47 8.22 7.04 22.47
CA HIS A 47 8.87 7.84 21.42
C HIS A 47 9.62 9.10 21.93
N GLY A 48 9.81 9.24 23.23
CA GLY A 48 10.47 10.39 23.86
C GLY A 48 11.89 10.14 24.40
N ARG A 49 12.46 8.93 24.30
CA ARG A 49 13.85 8.70 24.73
C ARG A 49 14.58 7.83 23.73
N TYR A 50 15.74 8.31 23.32
CA TYR A 50 16.80 7.55 22.68
C TYR A 50 17.10 6.27 23.47
N VAL A 51 16.43 5.16 23.16
CA VAL A 51 16.76 3.85 23.75
C VAL A 51 17.56 3.08 22.72
N ASN A 52 18.88 3.17 22.87
CA ASN A 52 19.87 2.37 22.16
C ASN A 52 19.86 0.91 22.65
N ASN A 53 18.69 0.24 22.60
CA ASN A 53 18.58 -1.19 22.88
C ASN A 53 17.92 -1.86 21.66
N ALA A 54 18.76 -2.32 20.74
CA ALA A 54 18.43 -3.20 19.62
C ALA A 54 17.95 -4.61 20.05
N THR A 55 17.42 -4.75 21.26
CA THR A 55 17.08 -5.99 21.92
C THR A 55 16.01 -5.69 22.95
N GLU A 56 14.76 -5.60 22.51
CA GLU A 56 13.60 -6.20 23.19
C GLU A 56 12.55 -6.36 22.10
N GLY A 57 12.68 -7.48 21.38
CA GLY A 57 11.68 -7.92 20.46
C GLY A 57 10.36 -8.06 21.21
N SER A 58 9.42 -7.18 20.88
CA SER A 58 8.00 -7.53 20.88
C SER A 58 7.86 -8.70 19.89
N ARG A 59 8.19 -9.91 20.36
CA ARG A 59 8.09 -11.19 19.65
C ARG A 59 6.62 -11.58 19.52
N ASN A 60 5.78 -10.64 19.07
CA ASN A 60 4.47 -10.95 18.55
C ASN A 60 4.73 -11.53 17.15
N VAL A 61 5.05 -12.82 17.15
CA VAL A 61 5.26 -13.61 15.95
C VAL A 61 3.87 -13.91 15.40
N VAL A 62 3.46 -13.14 14.40
CA VAL A 62 2.19 -13.35 13.72
C VAL A 62 2.49 -14.10 12.44
N LEU A 63 1.92 -15.30 12.27
CA LEU A 63 2.16 -16.18 11.11
C LEU A 63 3.66 -16.46 10.86
N ARG A 64 4.44 -16.74 11.92
CA ARG A 64 5.90 -17.01 11.88
C ARG A 64 6.79 -15.84 11.45
N LEU A 65 6.22 -14.68 11.15
CA LEU A 65 6.97 -13.45 10.86
C LEU A 65 6.86 -12.49 12.04
N GLY A 66 7.93 -11.73 12.30
CA GLY A 66 7.92 -10.73 13.36
C GLY A 66 6.97 -9.57 13.01
N ARG A 67 6.25 -9.03 14.01
CA ARG A 67 5.38 -7.85 13.83
C ARG A 67 6.08 -6.66 13.15
N GLY A 68 7.38 -6.47 13.42
CA GLY A 68 8.19 -5.46 12.75
C GLY A 68 8.25 -5.65 11.23
N LEU A 69 8.43 -6.89 10.77
CA LEU A 69 8.44 -7.20 9.33
C LEU A 69 7.07 -6.96 8.69
N TRP A 70 5.97 -7.32 9.36
CA TRP A 70 4.61 -7.01 8.89
C TRP A 70 4.38 -5.51 8.75
N ARG A 71 4.90 -4.71 9.69
CA ARG A 71 4.85 -3.25 9.63
C ARG A 71 5.63 -2.70 8.43
N ASP A 72 6.82 -3.23 8.19
CA ASP A 72 7.65 -2.80 7.06
C ASP A 72 6.97 -3.16 5.74
N ILE A 73 6.45 -4.39 5.60
CA ILE A 73 5.67 -4.82 4.41
C ILE A 73 4.47 -3.89 4.20
N HIS A 74 3.72 -3.59 5.25
CA HIS A 74 2.55 -2.70 5.16
C HIS A 74 2.94 -1.28 4.73
N MET A 75 4.00 -0.72 5.32
CA MET A 75 4.47 0.62 5.00
C MET A 75 4.98 0.73 3.55
N TYR A 76 5.87 -0.17 3.13
CA TYR A 76 6.44 -0.13 1.78
C TYR A 76 5.42 -0.48 0.70
N SER A 77 4.53 -1.46 0.94
CA SER A 77 3.46 -1.78 0.00
C SER A 77 2.46 -0.63 -0.15
N SER A 78 2.13 0.06 0.93
CA SER A 78 1.25 1.24 0.89
C SER A 78 1.90 2.40 0.15
N LEU A 79 3.19 2.66 0.38
CA LEU A 79 3.94 3.68 -0.35
C LEU A 79 3.99 3.38 -1.85
N ALA A 80 4.26 2.12 -2.23
CA ALA A 80 4.24 1.68 -3.61
C ALA A 80 2.83 1.82 -4.23
N CYS A 81 1.79 1.43 -3.49
CA CYS A 81 0.39 1.54 -3.93
C CYS A 81 0.03 3.00 -4.24
N VAL A 82 0.36 3.95 -3.35
CA VAL A 82 0.12 5.39 -3.59
C VAL A 82 0.85 5.86 -4.85
N GLY A 83 2.13 5.50 -5.02
CA GLY A 83 2.88 5.84 -6.22
C GLY A 83 2.24 5.31 -7.51
N ILE A 84 1.77 4.06 -7.48
CA ILE A 84 1.08 3.44 -8.63
C ILE A 84 -0.27 4.12 -8.90
N VAL A 85 -1.04 4.47 -7.87
CA VAL A 85 -2.31 5.20 -8.00
C VAL A 85 -2.08 6.55 -8.68
N VAL A 86 -1.05 7.30 -8.29
CA VAL A 86 -0.69 8.56 -8.94
C VAL A 86 -0.41 8.34 -10.43
N VAL A 87 0.43 7.36 -10.77
CA VAL A 87 0.72 7.01 -12.17
C VAL A 87 -0.54 6.59 -12.93
N HIS A 88 -1.42 5.81 -12.30
CA HIS A 88 -2.69 5.38 -12.88
C HIS A 88 -3.59 6.57 -13.20
N ILE A 89 -3.73 7.53 -12.29
CA ILE A 89 -4.52 8.76 -12.48
C ILE A 89 -3.93 9.60 -13.62
N LEU A 90 -2.61 9.80 -13.65
CA LEU A 90 -1.95 10.57 -14.70
C LEU A 90 -2.20 9.98 -16.09
N PHE A 91 -2.14 8.65 -16.23
CA PHE A 91 -2.44 8.00 -17.51
C PHE A 91 -3.91 8.07 -17.91
N ASN A 92 -4.83 8.12 -16.94
CA ASN A 92 -6.28 8.14 -17.16
C ASN A 92 -6.91 9.54 -17.02
N TRP A 93 -6.12 10.61 -16.93
CA TRP A 93 -6.61 11.98 -16.70
C TRP A 93 -7.68 12.46 -17.70
N ARG A 94 -7.52 12.07 -18.98
CA ARG A 94 -8.52 12.36 -20.02
C ARG A 94 -9.86 11.67 -19.76
N TRP A 95 -9.83 10.43 -19.28
CA TRP A 95 -11.03 9.71 -18.90
C TRP A 95 -11.69 10.36 -17.68
N ILE A 96 -10.92 10.73 -16.65
CA ILE A 96 -11.42 11.40 -15.45
C ILE A 96 -12.13 12.71 -15.80
N THR A 97 -11.47 13.61 -16.52
CA THR A 97 -12.05 14.89 -16.92
C THR A 97 -13.30 14.73 -17.79
N SER A 98 -13.35 13.71 -18.66
CA SER A 98 -14.54 13.38 -19.45
C SER A 98 -15.68 12.83 -18.59
N ALA A 99 -15.38 11.93 -17.65
CA ALA A 99 -16.36 11.35 -16.74
C ALA A 99 -16.96 12.41 -15.81
N THR A 100 -16.13 13.29 -15.23
CA THR A 100 -16.59 14.39 -14.37
C THR A 100 -17.51 15.35 -15.15
N LYS A 101 -17.17 15.68 -16.40
CA LYS A 101 -18.05 16.50 -17.25
C LYS A 101 -19.38 15.83 -17.57
N ALA A 102 -19.38 14.50 -17.77
CA ALA A 102 -20.59 13.74 -18.05
C ALA A 102 -21.51 13.65 -16.83
N VAL A 103 -20.96 13.54 -15.62
CA VAL A 103 -21.74 13.49 -14.37
C VAL A 103 -22.32 14.86 -14.00
N LEU A 104 -21.62 15.95 -14.32
CA LEU A 104 -22.06 17.32 -14.04
C LEU A 104 -23.05 17.88 -15.08
N ARG A 105 -23.27 17.18 -16.20
CA ARG A 105 -24.22 17.58 -17.25
C ARG A 105 -25.56 16.91 -17.05
#